data_AF-A0AAP0IB92-F1
#
_entry.id   AF-A0AAP0IB92-F1
#
_cell.length_a   1.000
_cell.length_b   1.000
_cell.length_c   1.000
_cell.angle_alpha   90.00
_cell.angle_beta   90.00
_cell.angle_gamma   90.00
#
_symmetry.space_group_name_H-M   'P 1'
#
loop_
_entity.id
_entity.type
_entity.pdbx_description
1 polymer ?
#
loop_
_entity_poly.entity_id
_entity_poly.type
_entity_poly.pdbx_seq_one_letter_code
_entity_poly.pdbx_strand_id
1 'polypeptide(L)'
;MKSNTSLSGLLKKMCCCGSKSFQSDLPKGHIRVYVGKSSNVLCMFEIEAYYLNHPLFEALLKLSGEELGYSYDGALRIACEIDLFKYLLDLLEKRNSLAHYMELQDLISKFYSSC
;
A
#
# COMPACT_ATOMS: atom_id res chain seq x y z
N MET A 1 -34.17 -7.00 -0.09
CA MET A 1 -33.55 -6.78 1.22
C MET A 1 -32.20 -6.14 1.00
N LYS A 2 -31.94 -5.02 1.70
CA LYS A 2 -30.75 -4.18 1.51
C LYS A 2 -29.55 -4.87 2.16
N SER A 3 -28.47 -5.06 1.42
CA SER A 3 -27.14 -5.35 1.96
C SER A 3 -26.21 -4.25 1.48
N ASN A 4 -26.32 -3.14 2.20
CA ASN A 4 -25.44 -2.00 2.28
C ASN A 4 -24.10 -2.49 2.85
N THR A 5 -23.18 -2.88 1.98
CA THR A 5 -21.78 -3.15 2.33
C THR A 5 -21.10 -1.82 2.63
N SER A 6 -21.18 -1.47 3.92
CA SER A 6 -20.48 -0.38 4.56
C SER A 6 -18.99 -0.39 4.19
N LEU A 7 -18.46 0.80 3.91
CA LEU A 7 -17.07 1.12 3.54
C LEU A 7 -16.05 0.87 4.67
N SER A 8 -16.29 -0.09 5.55
CA SER A 8 -15.49 -0.33 6.76
C SER A 8 -14.41 -1.40 6.60
N GLY A 9 -14.15 -1.89 5.38
CA GLY A 9 -13.28 -3.04 5.15
C GLY A 9 -11.82 -2.74 4.77
N LEU A 10 -11.51 -1.64 4.07
CA LEU A 10 -10.27 -1.61 3.26
C LEU A 10 -9.06 -0.88 3.84
N LEU A 11 -9.14 -0.24 5.00
CA LEU A 11 -7.95 0.32 5.66
C LEU A 11 -8.05 0.11 7.17
N LYS A 12 -7.67 -1.08 7.64
CA LYS A 12 -7.49 -1.32 9.08
C LYS A 12 -6.22 -0.61 9.55
N LYS A 13 -6.37 0.68 9.84
CA LYS A 13 -5.32 1.59 10.32
C LYS A 13 -4.70 1.01 11.60
N MET A 14 -3.51 0.41 11.51
CA MET A 14 -2.79 -0.12 12.67
C MET A 14 -1.68 0.83 13.09
N CYS A 15 -1.73 1.26 14.35
CA CYS A 15 -0.81 2.21 14.97
C CYS A 15 0.55 1.57 15.29
N CYS A 16 1.61 2.39 15.18
CA CYS A 16 2.98 2.04 15.48
C CYS A 16 3.18 1.84 16.99
N CYS A 17 3.05 0.60 17.51
CA CYS A 17 3.70 0.11 18.74
C CYS A 17 3.25 -1.32 19.11
N GLY A 18 4.21 -2.19 19.43
CA GLY A 18 4.01 -3.34 20.33
C GLY A 18 3.97 -4.73 19.69
N SER A 19 4.99 -5.53 19.99
CA SER A 19 5.17 -6.94 19.65
C SER A 19 3.93 -7.78 19.97
N LYS A 20 3.16 -8.16 18.95
CA LYS A 20 2.19 -9.26 19.00
C LYS A 20 2.55 -10.24 17.87
N SER A 21 2.62 -11.51 18.21
CA SER A 21 2.93 -12.61 17.27
C SER A 21 2.15 -12.45 15.96
N PHE A 22 2.88 -12.39 14.85
CA PHE A 22 2.39 -12.03 13.51
C PHE A 22 1.55 -13.10 12.80
N GLN A 23 1.06 -14.12 13.51
CA GLN A 23 0.07 -15.05 12.97
C GLN A 23 -1.31 -14.63 13.43
N SER A 24 -1.83 -13.57 12.82
CA SER A 24 -3.22 -13.17 12.97
C SER A 24 -3.87 -13.12 11.59
N ASP A 25 -4.57 -14.20 11.29
CA ASP A 25 -5.64 -14.39 10.29
C ASP A 25 -5.81 -13.27 9.25
N LEU A 26 -4.85 -13.17 8.32
CA LEU A 26 -5.09 -12.42 7.10
C LEU A 26 -6.11 -13.19 6.25
N PRO A 27 -7.14 -12.54 5.70
CA PRO A 27 -8.01 -13.17 4.72
C PRO A 27 -7.18 -13.70 3.55
N LYS A 28 -7.59 -14.82 2.97
CA LYS A 28 -6.89 -15.38 1.81
C LYS A 28 -6.79 -14.33 0.71
N GLY A 29 -5.59 -14.20 0.14
CA GLY A 29 -5.31 -13.21 -0.90
C GLY A 29 -4.97 -11.82 -0.36
N HIS A 30 -4.79 -11.63 0.95
CA HIS A 30 -4.29 -10.38 1.54
C HIS A 30 -2.86 -10.55 2.07
N ILE A 31 -2.11 -9.45 2.10
CA ILE A 31 -0.74 -9.39 2.61
C ILE A 31 -0.55 -8.17 3.51
N ARG A 32 0.47 -8.22 4.36
CA ARG A 32 0.95 -7.06 5.12
C ARG A 32 2.14 -6.42 4.43
N VAL A 33 2.11 -5.10 4.33
CA VAL A 33 3.22 -4.29 3.79
C VAL A 33 3.58 -3.19 4.78
N TYR A 34 4.86 -2.89 4.92
CA TYR A 34 5.35 -1.74 5.68
C TYR A 34 5.68 -0.60 4.73
N VAL A 35 5.15 0.58 5.00
CA VAL A 35 5.28 1.74 4.12
C VAL A 35 5.87 2.92 4.89
N GLY A 36 6.90 3.53 4.32
CA GLY A 36 7.51 4.76 4.82
C GLY A 36 8.85 5.04 4.17
N LYS A 37 9.20 6.33 4.01
CA LYS A 37 10.49 6.78 3.45
C LYS A 37 11.70 6.44 4.33
N SER A 38 11.50 6.25 5.64
CA SER A 38 12.57 5.97 6.59
C SER A 38 12.27 4.69 7.36
N SER A 39 13.31 3.91 7.67
CA SER A 39 13.23 2.72 8.51
C SER A 39 12.68 2.99 9.91
N ASN A 40 12.74 4.24 10.39
CA ASN A 40 12.30 4.63 11.73
C ASN A 40 10.79 4.91 11.80
N VAL A 41 10.15 5.25 10.68
CA VAL A 41 8.73 5.61 10.63
C VAL A 41 8.05 4.80 9.54
N LEU A 42 7.53 3.63 9.94
CA LEU A 42 6.83 2.71 9.06
C LEU A 42 5.39 2.52 9.53
N CYS A 43 4.44 2.52 8.59
CA CYS A 43 3.05 2.17 8.84
C CYS A 43 2.75 0.82 8.17
N MET A 44 2.06 -0.06 8.90
CA MET A 44 1.66 -1.37 8.39
C MET A 44 0.27 -1.28 7.74
N PHE A 45 0.17 -1.77 6.51
CA PHE A 45 -1.06 -1.87 5.76
C PHE A 45 -1.39 -3.33 5.46
N GLU A 46 -2.68 -3.64 5.46
CA GLU A 46 -3.22 -4.88 4.92
C GLU A 46 -3.85 -4.56 3.56
N ILE A 47 -3.39 -5.23 2.50
CA ILE A 47 -3.83 -4.97 1.13
C ILE A 47 -4.11 -6.28 0.40
N GLU A 48 -4.92 -6.23 -0.66
CA GLU A 48 -5.09 -7.37 -1.56
C GLU A 48 -3.79 -7.63 -2.33
N ALA A 49 -3.36 -8.89 -2.35
CA ALA A 49 -2.10 -9.32 -2.96
C ALA A 49 -2.05 -9.05 -4.47
N TYR A 50 -3.21 -8.98 -5.15
CA TYR A 50 -3.24 -8.71 -6.58
C TYR A 50 -2.76 -7.29 -6.92
N TYR A 51 -2.80 -6.33 -5.98
CA TYR A 51 -2.27 -5.00 -6.22
C TYR A 51 -0.78 -5.01 -6.52
N LEU A 52 -0.04 -6.02 -6.05
CA LEU A 52 1.39 -6.16 -6.34
C LEU A 52 1.71 -6.37 -7.82
N ASN A 53 0.74 -6.86 -8.61
CA ASN A 53 0.89 -7.03 -10.05
C ASN A 53 0.50 -5.76 -10.84
N HIS A 54 0.12 -4.68 -10.15
CA HIS A 54 -0.24 -3.44 -10.82
C HIS A 54 1.03 -2.65 -11.18
N PRO A 55 1.14 -2.06 -12.39
CA PRO A 55 2.36 -1.35 -12.82
C PRO A 55 2.84 -0.27 -11.84
N LEU A 56 1.91 0.49 -11.24
CA LEU A 56 2.25 1.47 -10.20
C LEU A 56 2.89 0.85 -8.95
N PHE A 57 2.43 -0.33 -8.53
CA PHE A 57 3.02 -1.06 -7.41
C PHE A 57 4.38 -1.62 -7.80
N GLU A 58 4.53 -2.19 -9.00
CA GLU A 58 5.83 -2.66 -9.50
C GLU A 58 6.86 -1.53 -9.55
N ALA A 59 6.46 -0.35 -10.03
CA ALA A 59 7.33 0.83 -10.06
C ALA A 59 7.74 1.28 -8.64
N LEU A 60 6.80 1.34 -7.70
CA LEU A 60 7.10 1.67 -6.30
C LEU A 60 8.02 0.63 -5.65
N LEU A 61 7.79 -0.66 -5.91
CA LEU A 61 8.61 -1.75 -5.38
C LEU A 61 10.04 -1.71 -5.94
N LYS A 62 10.19 -1.38 -7.23
CA LYS A 62 11.49 -1.22 -7.86
C LYS A 62 12.29 -0.08 -7.19
N LEU A 63 11.68 1.10 -7.05
CA LEU A 63 12.31 2.22 -6.34
C LEU A 63 12.67 1.84 -4.90
N SER A 64 11.76 1.15 -4.22
CA SER A 64 11.99 0.68 -2.85
C SER A 64 13.18 -0.27 -2.74
N GLY A 65 13.34 -1.18 -3.71
CA GLY A 65 14.49 -2.10 -3.77
C GLY A 65 15.80 -1.38 -4.05
N GLU A 66 15.78 -0.35 -4.89
CA GLU A 66 16.94 0.50 -5.18
C GLU A 66 17.38 1.31 -3.94
N GLU A 67 16.43 1.83 -3.15
CA GLU A 67 16.71 2.65 -1.96
C GLU A 67 17.05 1.82 -0.71
N LEU A 68 16.31 0.74 -0.43
CA LEU A 68 16.44 -0.04 0.80
C LEU A 68 17.40 -1.23 0.66
N GLY A 69 17.76 -1.60 -0.57
CA GLY A 69 18.45 -2.85 -0.88
C GLY A 69 17.57 -4.09 -0.70
N TYR A 70 18.03 -5.22 -1.23
CA TYR A 70 17.27 -6.49 -1.27
C TYR A 70 17.38 -7.32 0.02
N SER A 71 17.57 -6.71 1.18
CA SER A 71 17.69 -7.45 2.45
C SER A 71 16.29 -7.72 3.03
N TYR A 72 15.81 -8.95 2.87
CA TYR A 72 14.45 -9.33 3.25
C TYR A 72 14.42 -10.06 4.60
N ASP A 73 14.11 -9.33 5.67
CA ASP A 73 13.78 -9.90 6.98
C ASP A 73 12.31 -10.40 7.01
N GLY A 74 11.89 -11.07 5.94
CA GLY A 74 10.56 -11.69 5.79
C GLY A 74 9.36 -10.76 5.57
N ALA A 75 9.55 -9.43 5.45
CA ALA A 75 8.45 -8.48 5.26
C ALA A 75 8.63 -7.57 4.05
N LEU A 76 7.55 -7.35 3.28
CA LEU A 76 7.54 -6.44 2.14
C LEU A 76 7.57 -4.99 2.63
N ARG A 77 8.60 -4.23 2.24
CA ARG A 77 8.79 -2.82 2.57
C ARG A 77 8.67 -1.97 1.31
N ILE A 78 7.91 -0.89 1.39
CA ILE A 78 7.70 0.08 0.31
C ILE A 78 8.20 1.45 0.80
N ALA A 79 9.27 1.93 0.20
CA ALA A 79 9.88 3.22 0.47
C ALA A 79 9.10 4.32 -0.26
N CYS A 80 7.99 4.76 0.32
CA CYS A 80 7.25 5.91 -0.17
C CYS A 80 6.56 6.68 0.97
N GLU A 81 6.02 7.85 0.65
CA GLU A 81 5.21 8.60 1.61
C GLU A 81 3.94 7.82 1.95
N ILE A 82 3.64 7.76 3.25
CA ILE A 82 2.47 7.04 3.77
C ILE A 82 1.19 7.58 3.13
N ASP A 83 1.09 8.89 2.91
CA ASP A 83 -0.10 9.52 2.33
C ASP A 83 -0.20 9.32 0.82
N LEU A 84 0.94 9.31 0.10
CA LEU A 84 0.98 8.91 -1.32
C LEU A 84 0.50 7.46 -1.49
N PHE A 85 0.90 6.55 -0.59
CA PHE A 85 0.46 5.16 -0.63
C PHE A 85 -1.04 5.01 -0.40
N LYS A 86 -1.60 5.74 0.58
CA LYS A 86 -3.06 5.76 0.79
C LYS A 86 -3.80 6.30 -0.43
N TYR A 87 -3.28 7.35 -1.05
CA TYR A 87 -3.84 7.93 -2.27
C TYR A 87 -3.85 6.91 -3.42
N LEU A 88 -2.76 6.15 -3.58
CA LEU A 88 -2.70 5.05 -4.56
C LEU A 88 -3.76 3.98 -4.28
N LEU A 89 -3.90 3.52 -3.03
CA LEU A 89 -4.93 2.53 -2.68
C LEU A 89 -6.34 3.03 -3.00
N ASP A 90 -6.67 4.26 -2.58
CA ASP A 90 -7.97 4.88 -2.85
C ASP A 90 -8.26 4.99 -4.37
N LEU A 91 -7.24 5.30 -5.19
CA LEU A 91 -7.36 5.33 -6.65
C LEU A 91 -7.67 3.96 -7.25
N LEU A 92 -7.01 2.91 -6.76
CA LEU A 92 -7.19 1.53 -7.25
C LEU A 92 -8.53 0.92 -6.80
N GLU A 93 -8.96 1.22 -5.57
CA GLU A 93 -10.23 0.77 -5.01
C GLU A 93 -11.44 1.32 -5.78
N LYS A 94 -11.36 2.57 -6.22
CA LYS A 94 -12.44 3.24 -6.96
C LYS A 94 -12.67 2.69 -8.37
N ARG A 95 -11.97 1.61 -8.78
CA ARG A 95 -12.01 1.02 -10.13
C ARG A 95 -11.90 2.08 -11.23
N ASN A 96 -11.08 3.10 -11.00
CA ASN A 96 -10.77 4.09 -12.02
C ASN A 96 -10.00 3.38 -13.13
N SER A 97 -10.62 3.20 -14.30
CA SER A 97 -10.00 2.59 -15.47
C SER A 97 -8.70 3.29 -15.87
N LEU A 98 -8.56 4.58 -15.54
CA LEU A 98 -7.35 5.36 -15.77
C LEU A 98 -6.17 4.93 -14.90
N ALA A 99 -6.38 4.30 -13.75
CA ALA A 99 -5.27 3.86 -12.90
C ALA A 99 -4.41 2.78 -13.59
N HIS A 100 -5.00 2.00 -14.48
CA HIS A 100 -4.29 0.99 -15.26
C HIS A 100 -3.32 1.57 -16.32
N TYR A 101 -3.45 2.86 -16.64
CA TYR A 101 -2.60 3.57 -17.61
C TYR A 101 -1.81 4.73 -16.99
N MET A 102 -1.89 4.92 -15.67
CA MET A 102 -1.12 5.97 -15.01
C MET A 102 0.32 5.51 -14.80
N GLU A 103 1.27 6.36 -15.19
CA GLU A 103 2.67 6.24 -14.82
C GLU A 103 2.90 6.72 -13.39
N LEU A 104 4.00 6.29 -12.77
CA LEU A 104 4.33 6.69 -11.40
C LEU A 104 4.51 8.22 -11.26
N GLN A 105 5.06 8.88 -12.29
CA GLN A 105 5.22 10.34 -12.28
C GLN A 105 3.87 11.06 -12.29
N ASP A 106 2.90 10.57 -13.04
CA ASP A 106 1.54 11.14 -13.08
C ASP A 106 0.83 10.96 -11.74
N LEU A 107 1.01 9.80 -11.09
CA LEU A 107 0.49 9.55 -9.74
C LEU A 107 1.05 10.59 -8.75
N ILE A 108 2.37 10.77 -8.74
CA ILE A 108 3.05 11.71 -7.85
C ILE A 108 2.60 13.15 -8.13
N SER A 109 2.53 13.54 -9.40
CA SER A 109 2.07 14.87 -9.80
C SER A 109 0.62 15.12 -9.37
N LYS A 110 -0.29 14.17 -9.62
CA LYS A 110 -1.70 14.28 -9.19
C LYS A 110 -1.84 14.37 -7.68
N PHE A 111 -1.04 13.59 -6.94
CA PHE A 111 -1.03 13.65 -5.48
C PHE A 111 -0.68 15.07 -5.00
N TYR A 112 0.47 15.61 -5.43
CA TYR A 112 0.90 16.95 -5.00
C TYR A 112 0.06 18.10 -5.58
N SER A 113 -0.69 17.88 -6.66
CA SER A 113 -1.65 18.85 -7.18
C SER A 113 -3.01 18.82 -6.48
N SER A 114 -3.32 17.71 -5.81
CA SER A 114 -4.56 17.51 -5.05
C SER A 114 -4.43 17.89 -3.57
N CYS A 115 -3.21 18.16 -3.11
CA CYS A 115 -2.89 18.64 -1.76
C CYS A 115 -3.08 20.15 -1.63
#